data_AF-A0A2N8MEQ7-F1
#
_entry.id   AF-A0A2N8MEQ7-F1
#
_cell.length_a   1.000
_cell.length_b   1.000
_cell.length_c   1.000
_cell.angle_alpha   90.00
_cell.angle_beta   90.00
_cell.angle_gamma   90.00
#
_symmetry.space_group_name_H-M   'P 1'
#
loop_
_entity.id
_entity.type
_entity.pdbx_description
1 polymer ?
#
loop_
_entity_poly.entity_id
_entity_poly.type
_entity_poly.pdbx_seq_one_letter_code
_entity_poly.pdbx_strand_id
1 'polypeptide(L)'
;MRAMMDGSLPLPPEQLRFNVSNSRDVSEFLKVGKRCADELEAGVAAVGGDLFSCGRVLDWGCGCGRTLRWMAERAKPNQFSGCDVDAAAIEWCQNNLRQMDFEVTEAHPPLPYQDGAFELVFGMCLPTRLRARIRKLNDQAKSS
;
A
#
# COMPACT_ATOMS: atom_id res chain seq x y z
N MET A 1 25.41 14.07 -4.68
CA MET A 1 24.72 12.79 -4.43
C MET A 1 24.52 12.69 -2.92
N ARG A 2 23.31 12.92 -2.40
CA ARG A 2 23.07 13.05 -0.96
C ARG A 2 22.41 11.75 -0.48
N ALA A 3 23.15 10.97 0.30
CA ALA A 3 22.58 9.91 1.10
C ALA A 3 21.53 10.53 2.03
N MET A 4 20.27 10.11 1.89
CA MET A 4 19.21 10.42 2.84
C MET A 4 19.37 9.38 3.96
N MET A 5 20.06 9.77 5.05
CA MET A 5 20.08 9.01 6.29
C MET A 5 18.90 9.45 7.16
N ASP A 6 18.20 8.45 7.68
CA ASP A 6 17.28 8.43 8.83
C ASP A 6 15.87 9.02 8.64
N GLY A 7 14.84 8.19 8.85
CA GLY A 7 13.66 8.50 9.67
C GLY A 7 12.69 9.62 9.24
N SER A 8 12.99 10.37 8.17
CA SER A 8 12.49 11.73 7.97
C SER A 8 11.29 11.88 7.01
N LEU A 9 10.60 10.79 6.66
CA LEU A 9 9.43 10.92 5.80
C LEU A 9 8.32 11.66 6.56
N PRO A 10 7.71 12.70 5.97
CA PRO A 10 6.65 13.43 6.64
C PRO A 10 5.51 12.49 7.03
N LEU A 11 4.80 12.82 8.10
CA LEU A 11 3.63 12.05 8.50
C LEU A 11 2.42 12.51 7.69
N PRO A 12 1.57 11.57 7.22
CA PRO A 12 0.26 11.94 6.67
C PRO A 12 -0.56 12.71 7.73
N PRO A 13 -1.41 13.68 7.35
CA PRO A 13 -2.37 14.29 8.26
C PRO A 13 -3.15 13.26 9.09
N GLU A 14 -3.54 13.63 10.32
CA GLU A 14 -4.21 12.73 11.26
C GLU A 14 -5.40 11.99 10.63
N GLN A 15 -6.24 12.70 9.88
CA GLN A 15 -7.42 12.11 9.23
C GLN A 15 -7.05 10.99 8.25
N LEU A 16 -5.99 11.16 7.45
CA LEU A 16 -5.54 10.14 6.51
C LEU A 16 -4.98 8.92 7.24
N ARG A 17 -4.26 9.13 8.36
CA ARG A 17 -3.80 8.02 9.21
C ARG A 17 -4.97 7.28 9.84
N PHE A 18 -5.99 8.01 10.31
CA PHE A 18 -7.18 7.44 10.91
C PHE A 18 -7.98 6.59 9.92
N ASN A 19 -8.11 7.02 8.65
CA ASN A 19 -8.80 6.26 7.61
C ASN A 19 -8.21 4.85 7.39
N VAL A 20 -6.91 4.69 7.63
CA VAL A 20 -6.13 3.45 7.38
C VAL A 20 -5.91 2.62 8.65
N SER A 21 -5.94 3.24 9.84
CA SER A 21 -5.63 2.57 11.11
C SER A 21 -6.80 2.49 12.08
N ASN A 22 -7.86 3.28 11.89
CA ASN A 22 -8.90 3.55 12.88
C ASN A 22 -8.32 3.98 14.25
N SER A 23 -7.12 4.56 14.23
CA SER A 23 -6.38 5.05 15.39
C SER A 23 -5.80 6.43 15.07
N ARG A 24 -5.65 7.25 16.09
CA ARG A 24 -4.98 8.56 16.01
C ARG A 24 -3.54 8.48 16.52
N ASP A 25 -3.14 7.34 17.09
CA ASP A 25 -1.80 7.13 17.62
C ASP A 25 -0.79 6.99 16.47
N VAL A 26 0.15 7.93 16.42
CA VAL A 26 1.23 7.96 15.43
C VAL A 26 2.16 6.76 15.57
N SER A 27 2.49 6.37 16.80
CA SER A 27 3.35 5.22 17.08
C SER A 27 2.67 3.92 16.63
N GLU A 28 1.37 3.78 16.86
CA GLU A 28 0.60 2.64 16.35
C GLU A 28 0.59 2.61 14.81
N PHE A 29 0.31 3.74 14.17
CA PHE A 29 0.36 3.87 12.71
C PHE A 29 1.73 3.42 12.15
N LEU A 30 2.82 3.88 12.75
CA LEU A 30 4.18 3.53 12.35
C LEU A 30 4.48 2.04 12.61
N LYS A 31 4.20 1.53 13.80
CA LYS A 31 4.46 0.13 14.18
C LYS A 31 3.70 -0.86 13.30
N VAL A 32 2.41 -0.59 13.04
CA VAL A 32 1.61 -1.43 12.15
C VAL A 32 2.14 -1.38 10.74
N GLY A 33 2.47 -0.19 10.21
CA GLY A 33 3.08 -0.06 8.89
C GLY A 33 4.38 -0.84 8.74
N LYS A 34 5.26 -0.74 9.74
CA LYS A 34 6.54 -1.45 9.73
C LYS A 34 6.32 -2.96 9.76
N ARG A 35 5.44 -3.45 10.64
CA ARG A 35 5.10 -4.87 10.71
C ARG A 35 4.56 -5.38 9.38
N CYS A 36 3.67 -4.64 8.72
CA CYS A 36 3.15 -5.03 7.41
C CYS A 36 4.27 -5.12 6.34
N ALA A 37 5.24 -4.20 6.38
CA ALA A 37 6.40 -4.23 5.49
C ALA A 37 7.29 -5.46 5.79
N ASP A 38 7.60 -5.70 7.06
CA ASP A 38 8.39 -6.85 7.50
C ASP A 38 7.70 -8.19 7.13
N GLU A 39 6.37 -8.28 7.29
CA GLU A 39 5.57 -9.45 6.91
C GLU A 39 5.58 -9.70 5.39
N LEU A 40 5.50 -8.64 4.58
CA LEU A 40 5.58 -8.75 3.12
C LEU A 40 6.97 -9.25 2.68
N GLU A 41 8.04 -8.66 3.22
CA GLU A 41 9.41 -9.10 2.95
C GLU A 41 9.62 -10.57 3.36
N ALA A 42 9.16 -10.94 4.56
CA ALA A 42 9.26 -12.31 5.04
C ALA A 42 8.46 -13.29 4.18
N GLY A 43 7.27 -12.91 3.72
CA GLY A 43 6.44 -13.72 2.82
C GLY A 43 7.10 -13.98 1.47
N VAL A 44 7.72 -12.94 0.88
CA VAL A 44 8.48 -13.08 -0.37
C VAL A 44 9.73 -13.96 -0.17
N ALA A 45 10.45 -13.77 0.94
CA ALA A 45 11.61 -14.59 1.27
C ALA A 45 11.25 -16.08 1.49
N ALA A 46 10.09 -16.35 2.10
CA ALA A 46 9.62 -17.71 2.36
C ALA A 46 9.36 -18.53 1.09
N VAL A 47 9.12 -17.87 -0.05
CA VAL A 47 8.98 -18.52 -1.37
C VAL A 47 10.25 -18.45 -2.21
N GLY A 48 11.39 -18.07 -1.60
CA GLY A 48 12.69 -17.98 -2.26
C GLY A 48 12.92 -16.72 -3.09
N GLY A 49 12.07 -15.69 -2.92
CA GLY A 49 12.22 -14.41 -3.59
C GLY A 49 12.96 -13.36 -2.76
N ASP A 50 13.23 -12.22 -3.39
CA ASP A 50 13.64 -10.98 -2.71
C ASP A 50 12.75 -9.84 -3.20
N LEU A 51 12.02 -9.22 -2.27
CA LEU A 51 11.07 -8.15 -2.57
C LEU A 51 11.72 -6.97 -3.32
N PHE A 52 12.99 -6.66 -3.02
CA PHE A 52 13.71 -5.56 -3.66
C PHE A 52 14.42 -5.95 -4.96
N SER A 53 14.38 -7.24 -5.30
CA SER A 53 14.76 -7.76 -6.61
C SER A 53 13.56 -7.98 -7.54
N CYS A 54 12.32 -7.95 -7.03
CA CYS A 54 11.11 -7.91 -7.86
C CYS A 54 11.10 -6.68 -8.79
N GLY A 55 10.54 -6.85 -9.99
CA GLY A 55 10.38 -5.82 -11.00
C GLY A 55 9.45 -4.70 -10.54
N ARG A 56 8.13 -4.83 -10.79
CA ARG A 56 7.13 -3.87 -10.31
C ARG A 56 6.18 -4.50 -9.30
N VAL A 57 5.96 -3.79 -8.19
CA VAL A 57 5.13 -4.21 -7.06
C VAL A 57 4.01 -3.21 -6.81
N LEU A 58 2.76 -3.68 -6.68
CA LEU A 58 1.59 -2.85 -6.40
C LEU A 58 1.03 -3.10 -4.99
N ASP A 59 0.81 -2.02 -4.23
CA ASP A 59 -0.04 -1.99 -3.03
C ASP A 59 -1.45 -1.51 -3.42
N TRP A 60 -2.40 -2.45 -3.52
CA TRP A 60 -3.80 -2.15 -3.80
C TRP A 60 -4.54 -1.82 -2.49
N GLY A 61 -5.02 -0.58 -2.40
CA GLY A 61 -5.61 -0.01 -1.18
C GLY A 61 -4.53 0.55 -0.26
N CYS A 62 -3.54 1.24 -0.84
CA CYS A 62 -2.35 1.69 -0.13
C CYS A 62 -2.63 2.79 0.90
N GLY A 63 -3.81 3.43 0.84
CA GLY A 63 -4.17 4.61 1.62
C GLY A 63 -3.09 5.69 1.53
N CYS A 64 -2.67 6.21 2.69
CA CYS A 64 -1.60 7.20 2.77
C CYS A 64 -0.19 6.57 2.84
N GLY A 65 0.00 5.40 2.25
CA GLY A 65 1.30 4.75 2.11
C GLY A 65 1.87 4.22 3.44
N ARG A 66 1.01 3.78 4.38
CA ARG A 66 1.44 3.33 5.72
C ARG A 66 2.49 2.22 5.66
N THR A 67 2.34 1.28 4.73
CA THR A 67 3.28 0.18 4.50
C THR A 67 4.41 0.62 3.58
N LEU A 68 4.07 1.14 2.40
CA LEU A 68 5.04 1.52 1.37
C LEU A 68 6.12 2.49 1.84
N ARG A 69 5.82 3.39 2.80
CA ARG A 69 6.83 4.30 3.36
C ARG A 69 8.05 3.59 3.95
N TRP A 70 7.92 2.34 4.40
CA TRP A 70 9.03 1.57 4.98
C TRP A 70 9.92 0.95 3.90
N MET A 71 9.46 0.92 2.65
CA MET A 71 10.25 0.48 1.49
C MET A 71 11.05 1.64 0.89
N ALA A 72 10.71 2.88 1.23
CA ALA A 72 11.19 4.11 0.60
C ALA A 72 12.71 4.25 0.54
N GLU A 73 13.43 3.84 1.59
CA GLU A 73 14.89 3.96 1.64
C GLU A 73 15.61 2.94 0.74
N ARG A 74 14.97 1.80 0.48
CA ARG A 74 15.54 0.66 -0.28
C ARG A 74 14.95 0.51 -1.68
N ALA A 75 13.82 1.17 -1.96
CA ALA A 75 13.12 1.11 -3.23
C ALA A 75 13.97 1.70 -4.37
N LYS A 76 14.05 0.96 -5.48
CA LYS A 76 14.48 1.54 -6.76
C LYS A 76 13.37 2.48 -7.27
N PRO A 77 13.71 3.52 -8.06
CA PRO A 77 12.71 4.38 -8.68
C PRO A 77 11.65 3.56 -9.42
N ASN A 78 10.37 3.86 -9.18
CA ASN A 78 9.20 3.26 -9.84
C ASN A 78 9.07 1.74 -9.64
N GLN A 79 9.77 1.18 -8.66
CA GLN A 79 9.66 -0.24 -8.30
C GLN A 79 8.36 -0.55 -7.58
N PHE A 80 7.94 0.36 -6.71
CA PHE A 80 6.71 0.24 -5.95
C PHE A 80 5.68 1.23 -6.47
N SER A 81 4.45 0.76 -6.58
CA SER A 81 3.29 1.55 -6.91
C SER A 81 2.21 1.36 -5.84
N GLY A 82 1.37 2.37 -5.64
CA GLY A 82 0.20 2.27 -4.76
C GLY A 82 -1.03 2.85 -5.44
N CYS A 83 -2.19 2.21 -5.23
CA CYS A 83 -3.47 2.79 -5.61
C CYS A 83 -4.47 2.76 -4.47
N ASP A 84 -5.36 3.75 -4.46
CA ASP A 84 -6.46 3.85 -3.50
C ASP A 84 -7.59 4.71 -4.08
N VAL A 85 -8.79 4.54 -3.53
CA VAL A 85 -9.97 5.36 -3.87
C VAL A 85 -9.94 6.71 -3.14
N ASP A 86 -9.20 6.82 -2.04
CA ASP A 86 -9.02 8.05 -1.27
C ASP A 86 -8.03 8.98 -1.99
N ALA A 87 -8.56 9.87 -2.83
CA ALA A 87 -7.77 10.81 -3.62
C ALA A 87 -6.86 11.71 -2.75
N ALA A 88 -7.29 12.08 -1.55
CA ALA A 88 -6.47 12.90 -0.64
C ALA A 88 -5.28 12.10 -0.09
N ALA A 89 -5.47 10.79 0.13
CA ALA A 89 -4.38 9.90 0.50
C ALA A 89 -3.36 9.73 -0.63
N ILE A 90 -3.83 9.56 -1.86
CA ILE A 90 -2.97 9.45 -3.05
C ILE A 90 -2.20 10.75 -3.31
N GLU A 91 -2.87 11.91 -3.27
CA GLU A 91 -2.21 13.21 -3.42
C GLU A 91 -1.12 13.40 -2.36
N TRP A 92 -1.37 12.97 -1.12
CA TRP A 92 -0.35 13.00 -0.09
C TRP A 92 0.85 12.11 -0.46
N CYS A 93 0.62 10.87 -0.91
CA CYS A 93 1.69 9.97 -1.32
C CYS A 93 2.53 10.54 -2.47
N GLN A 94 1.90 11.05 -3.53
CA GLN A 94 2.58 11.67 -4.68
C GLN A 94 3.51 12.81 -4.27
N ASN A 95 3.10 13.60 -3.27
CA ASN A 95 3.88 14.74 -2.79
C ASN A 95 5.04 14.37 -1.86
N ASN A 96 4.97 13.21 -1.19
CA ASN A 96 5.83 12.87 -0.05
C ASN A 96 6.65 11.58 -0.22
N LEU A 97 6.25 10.68 -1.12
CA LEU A 97 6.87 9.39 -1.40
C LEU A 97 7.32 9.32 -2.88
N ARG A 98 8.07 10.35 -3.31
CA ARG A 98 8.33 10.68 -4.72
C ARG A 98 9.14 9.65 -5.52
N GLN A 99 9.70 8.63 -4.88
CA GLN A 99 10.41 7.54 -5.54
C GLN A 99 9.49 6.39 -6.00
N MET A 100 8.19 6.48 -5.70
CA MET A 100 7.16 5.50 -6.01
C MET A 100 6.03 6.15 -6.80
N ASP A 101 5.28 5.32 -7.52
CA ASP A 101 4.15 5.77 -8.33
C ASP A 101 2.83 5.61 -7.56
N PHE A 102 1.97 6.62 -7.59
CA PHE A 102 0.67 6.55 -6.91
C PHE A 102 -0.44 7.04 -7.81
N GLU A 103 -1.54 6.29 -7.85
CA GLU A 103 -2.69 6.59 -8.70
C GLU A 103 -4.01 6.43 -7.94
N VAL A 104 -4.95 7.35 -8.22
CA VAL A 104 -6.32 7.20 -7.75
C VAL A 104 -6.99 6.13 -8.59
N THR A 105 -7.58 5.13 -7.94
CA THR A 105 -8.34 4.07 -8.61
C THR A 105 -9.82 4.19 -8.31
N GLU A 106 -10.66 3.58 -9.14
CA GLU A 106 -12.07 3.40 -8.83
C GLU A 106 -12.28 2.23 -7.87
N ALA A 107 -13.42 2.25 -7.16
CA ALA A 107 -13.82 1.17 -6.26
C ALA A 107 -14.23 -0.12 -7.01
N HIS A 108 -14.36 -0.06 -8.33
CA HIS A 108 -14.79 -1.15 -9.20
C HIS A 108 -13.76 -1.31 -10.33
N PRO A 109 -13.61 -2.52 -10.88
CA PRO A 109 -12.76 -2.74 -12.06
C PRO A 109 -13.16 -1.85 -13.25
N PRO A 110 -12.22 -1.54 -14.16
CA PRO A 110 -10.82 -1.99 -14.17
C PRO A 110 -9.90 -1.15 -13.28
N LEU A 111 -8.77 -1.73 -12.86
CA LEU A 111 -7.66 -0.94 -12.30
C LEU A 111 -7.00 -0.12 -13.43
N PRO A 112 -6.38 1.04 -13.13
CA PRO A 112 -5.77 1.92 -14.15
C PRO A 112 -4.44 1.37 -14.73
N TYR A 113 -4.24 0.05 -14.70
CA TYR A 113 -2.97 -0.58 -15.06
C TYR A 113 -3.13 -1.56 -16.23
N GLN A 114 -2.09 -1.67 -17.05
CA GLN A 114 -2.03 -2.68 -18.11
C GLN A 114 -1.96 -4.10 -17.54
N ASP A 115 -2.54 -5.06 -18.24
CA ASP A 115 -2.42 -6.48 -17.89
C ASP A 115 -0.95 -6.90 -17.82
N GLY A 116 -0.59 -7.64 -16.77
CA GLY A 116 0.79 -8.08 -16.53
C GLY A 116 1.74 -6.96 -16.12
N ALA A 117 1.24 -5.78 -15.74
CA ALA A 117 2.10 -4.66 -15.36
C ALA A 117 2.92 -4.92 -14.09
N PHE A 118 2.45 -5.77 -13.17
CA PHE A 118 3.10 -6.03 -11.89
C PHE A 118 3.49 -7.49 -11.74
N GLU A 119 4.67 -7.73 -11.19
CA GLU A 119 5.14 -9.06 -10.81
C GLU A 119 4.56 -9.49 -9.45
N LEU A 120 4.24 -8.52 -8.59
CA LEU A 120 3.63 -8.74 -7.28
C LEU A 120 2.55 -7.71 -7.01
N VAL A 121 1.39 -8.17 -6.55
CA VAL A 121 0.29 -7.33 -6.07
C VAL A 121 -0.05 -7.76 -4.64
N PHE A 122 -0.12 -6.80 -3.73
CA PHE A 122 -0.54 -7.04 -2.34
C PHE A 122 -1.57 -5.99 -1.90
N GLY A 123 -2.27 -6.23 -0.79
CA GLY A 123 -3.24 -5.29 -0.23
C GLY A 123 -3.37 -5.49 1.28
N MET A 124 -2.57 -4.74 2.05
CA MET A 124 -2.43 -4.94 3.51
C MET A 124 -3.39 -4.08 4.33
N CYS A 125 -4.16 -3.19 3.69
CA CYS A 125 -5.13 -2.33 4.36
C CYS A 125 -6.45 -2.21 3.58
N LEU A 126 -7.27 -3.25 3.60
CA LEU A 126 -8.63 -3.11 3.11
C LEU A 126 -9.48 -2.34 4.14
N PRO A 127 -10.02 -1.14 3.82
CA PRO A 127 -11.03 -0.54 4.66
C PRO A 127 -12.21 -1.53 4.80
N THR A 128 -12.80 -1.56 5.99
CA THR A 128 -13.96 -2.40 6.36
C THR A 128 -15.13 -2.31 5.38
N ARG A 129 -15.21 -1.25 4.56
CA ARG A 129 -16.18 -1.13 3.45
C ARG A 129 -16.06 -2.23 2.38
N LEU A 130 -14.88 -2.79 2.12
CA LEU A 130 -14.71 -3.90 1.18
C LEU A 130 -14.99 -5.27 1.83
N ARG A 131 -14.79 -5.41 3.15
CA ARG A 131 -15.15 -6.64 3.89
C ARG A 131 -16.65 -6.92 3.89
N ALA A 132 -17.48 -5.88 3.87
CA ALA A 132 -18.94 -6.04 3.81
C ALA A 132 -19.44 -6.67 2.49
N ARG A 133 -18.67 -6.59 1.40
CA ARG A 133 -19.11 -7.06 0.08
C ARG A 133 -18.57 -8.44 -0.32
N ILE A 134 -17.41 -8.87 0.20
CA ILE A 134 -16.92 -10.26 0.05
C ILE A 134 -17.89 -11.26 0.71
N ARG A 135 -18.52 -10.88 1.83
CA ARG A 135 -19.59 -11.69 2.45
C ARG A 135 -20.81 -11.85 1.53
N LYS A 136 -21.30 -10.75 0.93
CA LYS A 136 -22.44 -10.79 0.00
C LYS A 136 -22.19 -11.63 -1.26
N LEU A 137 -20.97 -11.64 -1.80
CA LEU A 137 -20.62 -12.46 -2.96
C LEU A 137 -20.57 -13.97 -2.61
N ASN A 138 -20.06 -14.33 -1.43
CA ASN A 138 -20.08 -15.72 -0.96
C ASN A 138 -21.48 -16.22 -0.58
N ASP A 139 -22.39 -15.33 -0.17
CA ASP A 139 -23.78 -15.68 0.13
C ASP A 139 -24.59 -15.88 -1.17
N GLN A 140 -24.29 -15.13 -2.24
CA GLN A 140 -24.92 -15.31 -3.56
C GLN A 140 -24.36 -16.53 -4.32
N ALA A 141 -23.07 -16.86 -4.15
CA ALA A 141 -22.46 -18.04 -4.76
C ALA A 141 -22.84 -19.38 -4.07
N LYS A 142 -23.53 -19.33 -2.92
CA LYS A 142 -24.06 -20.52 -2.21
C LYS A 142 -25.57 -20.74 -2.43
N SER A 143 -26.20 -19.95 -3.30
CA SER A 143 -27.61 -20.11 -3.70
C SER A 143 -27.78 -20.26 -5.21
N SER A 144 -26.81 -20.87 -5.89
CA SER A 144 -26.93 -21.33 -7.27
C SER A 144 -26.41 -22.75 -7.39
#